data_AF-A0A0B2SGG3-F1
#
_entry.id   AF-A0A0B2SGG3-F1
#
_cell.length_a   1.000
_cell.length_b   1.000
_cell.length_c   1.000
_cell.angle_alpha   90.00
_cell.angle_beta   90.00
_cell.angle_gamma   90.00
#
_symmetry.space_group_name_H-M   'P 1'
#
loop_
_entity.id
_entity.type
_entity.pdbx_description
1 polymer ?
#
loop_
_entity_poly.entity_id
_entity_poly.type
_entity_poly.pdbx_seq_one_letter_code
_entity_poly.pdbx_strand_id
1 'polypeptide(L)'
;MVNPLSSSHMAKYTIPATAGGGDSPHVQKANIPMEKGGFISFMALFICIQDGRTLCTSTPKYGTGKEVGNEKGYVIGMFVCYPQPGSIKIHDAEILTLESKYKNEFHTGAMRHFYIYLAEELPQ
;
A
#
# COMPACT_ATOMS: atom_id res chain seq x y z
N MET A 1 25.90 -11.48 15.86
CA MET A 1 24.74 -11.97 15.07
C MET A 1 23.59 -11.03 15.36
N VAL A 2 23.33 -10.07 14.47
CA VAL A 2 22.15 -9.19 14.57
C VAL A 2 20.98 -10.00 14.04
N ASN A 3 19.94 -10.17 14.85
CA ASN A 3 18.72 -10.85 14.42
C ASN A 3 18.04 -9.96 13.36
N PRO A 4 17.84 -10.37 12.11
CA PRO A 4 17.32 -9.49 11.06
C PRO A 4 15.90 -8.96 11.35
N LEU A 5 15.19 -9.57 12.31
CA LEU A 5 13.90 -9.12 12.80
C LEU A 5 14.00 -8.02 13.89
N SER A 6 15.19 -7.76 14.45
CA SER A 6 15.43 -6.78 15.52
C SER A 6 15.49 -5.32 15.02
N SER A 7 15.68 -5.10 13.73
CA SER A 7 15.90 -3.78 13.11
C SER A 7 14.88 -3.53 12.00
N SER A 8 13.60 -3.83 12.26
CA SER A 8 12.52 -3.56 11.31
C SER A 8 11.39 -2.80 11.97
N HIS A 9 10.84 -1.83 11.24
CA HIS A 9 9.77 -0.97 11.73
C HIS A 9 8.60 -0.96 10.72
N MET A 10 7.38 -0.90 11.26
CA MET A 10 6.15 -0.95 10.48
C MET A 10 5.44 0.40 10.56
N ALA A 11 5.21 1.01 9.39
CA ALA A 11 4.32 2.16 9.28
C ALA A 11 2.92 1.69 8.89
N LYS A 12 1.92 2.01 9.73
CA LYS A 12 0.51 1.73 9.47
C LYS A 12 -0.22 3.01 9.10
N TYR A 13 -0.98 2.97 8.01
CA TYR A 13 -1.82 4.09 7.59
C TYR A 13 -3.26 3.67 7.32
N THR A 14 -4.18 4.58 7.60
CA THR A 14 -5.60 4.41 7.30
C THR A 14 -6.07 5.62 6.51
N ILE A 15 -6.55 5.40 5.28
CA ILE A 15 -7.10 6.51 4.51
C ILE A 15 -8.53 6.81 5.00
N PRO A 16 -8.86 8.06 5.37
CA PRO A 16 -10.20 8.43 5.79
C PRO A 16 -11.23 8.25 4.67
N ALA A 17 -12.50 8.14 5.05
CA ALA A 17 -13.59 8.06 4.09
C ALA A 17 -13.74 9.39 3.33
N THR A 18 -13.48 9.36 2.03
CA THR A 18 -13.96 10.41 1.13
C THR A 18 -15.39 10.06 0.70
N ALA A 19 -16.35 10.92 1.06
CA ALA A 19 -17.71 10.82 0.59
C ALA A 19 -17.76 11.33 -0.86
N GLY A 20 -17.80 10.42 -1.84
CA GLY A 20 -17.90 10.79 -3.24
C GLY A 20 -18.59 9.69 -4.04
N GLY A 21 -19.85 9.91 -4.41
CA GLY A 21 -20.62 9.00 -5.26
C GLY A 21 -20.33 9.24 -6.75
N GLY A 22 -19.96 8.19 -7.49
CA GLY A 22 -19.85 8.22 -8.95
C GLY A 22 -19.09 7.02 -9.54
N ASP A 23 -19.29 6.77 -10.84
CA ASP A 23 -18.69 5.71 -11.68
C ASP A 23 -17.18 5.89 -11.97
N SER A 24 -16.56 6.93 -11.40
CA SER A 24 -15.13 7.19 -11.50
C SER A 24 -14.31 6.20 -10.69
N PRO A 25 -13.05 5.89 -11.08
CA PRO A 25 -12.16 5.15 -10.20
C PRO A 25 -12.07 5.89 -8.87
N HIS A 26 -12.32 5.16 -7.79
CA HIS A 26 -12.10 5.63 -6.44
C HIS A 26 -10.61 5.89 -6.28
N VAL A 27 -10.25 7.16 -6.14
CA VAL A 27 -8.87 7.60 -5.92
C VAL A 27 -8.76 8.09 -4.48
N GLN A 28 -7.89 7.42 -3.74
CA GLN A 28 -7.56 7.75 -2.36
C GLN A 28 -6.06 8.01 -2.26
N LYS A 29 -5.70 9.16 -1.71
CA LYS A 29 -4.29 9.55 -1.53
C LYS A 29 -4.00 9.83 -0.07
N ALA A 30 -2.82 9.42 0.39
CA ALA A 30 -2.28 9.80 1.68
C ALA A 30 -0.79 10.11 1.55
N ASN A 31 -0.39 11.20 2.20
CA ASN A 31 1.01 11.56 2.38
C ASN A 31 1.44 11.09 3.76
N ILE A 32 2.47 10.26 3.81
CA ILE A 32 2.94 9.55 4.99
C ILE A 32 4.34 10.09 5.31
N PRO A 33 4.49 10.96 6.32
CA PRO A 33 5.81 11.33 6.80
C PRO A 33 6.43 10.15 7.52
N MET A 34 7.62 9.74 7.08
CA MET A 34 8.34 8.61 7.64
C MET A 34 9.18 9.09 8.82
N GLU A 35 8.76 8.75 10.06
CA GLU A 35 9.52 9.13 11.27
C GLU A 35 10.94 8.57 11.26
N LYS A 36 11.10 7.36 10.72
CA LYS A 36 12.39 6.72 10.46
C LYS A 36 12.40 6.09 9.07
N GLY A 37 13.51 6.25 8.37
CA GLY A 37 13.81 5.64 7.10
C GLY A 37 14.24 4.16 7.22
N GLY A 38 14.52 3.56 6.08
CA GLY A 38 14.93 2.16 5.97
C GLY A 38 14.73 1.63 4.55
N PHE A 39 15.11 0.38 4.32
CA PHE A 39 14.86 -0.32 3.08
C PHE A 39 13.47 -0.95 3.06
N ILE A 40 12.70 -0.70 2.02
CA ILE A 40 11.37 -1.33 1.90
C ILE A 40 11.54 -2.83 1.70
N SER A 41 10.93 -3.62 2.59
CA SER A 41 10.88 -5.09 2.49
C SER A 41 9.62 -5.56 1.77
N PHE A 42 8.45 -5.10 2.22
CA PHE A 42 7.18 -5.35 1.53
C PHE A 42 6.13 -4.30 1.86
N MET A 43 5.14 -4.22 0.98
CA MET A 43 4.14 -3.16 1.02
C MET A 43 2.82 -3.63 0.40
N ALA A 44 1.73 -3.52 1.14
CA ALA A 44 0.41 -3.98 0.69
C ALA A 44 -0.39 -2.82 0.05
N LEU A 45 0.01 -2.33 -1.14
CA LEU A 45 -0.50 -1.07 -1.70
C LEU A 45 -0.70 -1.08 -3.22
N PHE A 46 -1.69 -0.31 -3.69
CA PHE A 46 -2.02 -0.11 -5.11
C PHE A 46 -0.93 0.61 -5.88
N ILE A 47 -0.53 1.80 -5.42
CA ILE A 47 0.53 2.61 -6.03
C ILE A 47 1.24 3.34 -4.90
N CYS A 48 2.57 3.31 -4.89
CA CYS A 48 3.37 4.15 -4.02
C CYS A 48 4.30 5.00 -4.85
N ILE A 49 4.36 6.28 -4.50
CA ILE A 49 5.08 7.31 -5.23
C ILE A 49 6.01 8.00 -4.24
N GLN A 50 7.25 8.18 -4.66
CA GLN A 50 8.28 8.95 -3.97
C GLN A 50 8.86 9.93 -4.99
N ASP A 51 8.86 11.22 -4.66
CA ASP A 51 9.40 12.29 -5.52
C ASP A 51 8.91 12.24 -6.98
N GLY A 52 7.65 11.86 -7.18
CA GLY A 52 7.03 11.72 -8.51
C GLY A 52 7.40 10.43 -9.27
N ARG A 53 8.24 9.56 -8.70
CA ARG A 53 8.54 8.23 -9.23
C ARG A 53 7.67 7.16 -8.56
N THR A 54 7.03 6.32 -9.37
CA THR A 54 6.35 5.12 -8.88
C THR A 54 7.37 4.11 -8.36
N LEU A 55 7.31 3.84 -7.07
CA LEU A 55 8.12 2.85 -6.36
C LEU A 55 7.60 1.44 -6.60
N CYS A 56 6.28 1.28 -6.50
CA CYS A 56 5.62 0.03 -6.78
C CYS A 56 4.15 0.20 -7.13
N THR A 57 3.64 -0.76 -7.90
CA THR A 57 2.22 -0.91 -8.20
C THR A 57 1.74 -2.32 -7.86
N SER A 58 0.51 -2.43 -7.39
CA SER A 58 -0.21 -3.70 -7.32
C SER A 58 -1.53 -3.62 -8.07
N THR A 59 -1.97 -4.76 -8.56
CA THR A 59 -3.23 -4.89 -9.26
C THR A 59 -4.33 -5.27 -8.26
N PRO A 60 -5.52 -4.65 -8.31
CA PRO A 60 -6.66 -5.13 -7.54
C PRO A 60 -7.12 -6.50 -8.03
N LYS A 61 -7.55 -7.37 -7.10
CA LYS A 61 -8.30 -8.58 -7.44
C LYS A 61 -9.79 -8.28 -7.35
N TYR A 62 -10.51 -8.56 -8.43
CA TYR A 62 -11.96 -8.40 -8.49
C TYR A 62 -12.66 -9.73 -8.26
N GLY A 63 -13.80 -9.69 -7.55
CA GLY A 63 -14.70 -10.82 -7.43
C GLY A 63 -15.39 -11.12 -8.76
N THR A 64 -15.87 -12.35 -8.89
CA THR A 64 -16.50 -12.85 -10.13
C THR A 64 -17.85 -13.53 -9.91
N GLY A 65 -18.23 -13.79 -8.66
CA GLY A 65 -19.41 -14.53 -8.25
C GLY A 65 -20.47 -13.68 -7.56
N LYS A 66 -21.28 -14.35 -6.73
CA LYS A 66 -22.35 -13.74 -5.92
C LYS A 66 -22.21 -14.05 -4.42
N GLU A 67 -21.15 -14.75 -4.07
CA GLU A 67 -20.86 -15.15 -2.69
C GLU A 67 -20.21 -14.00 -1.93
N VAL A 68 -20.42 -13.98 -0.61
CA VAL A 68 -19.82 -12.98 0.27
C VAL A 68 -18.30 -13.02 0.16
N GLY A 69 -17.68 -11.90 -0.23
CA GLY A 69 -16.23 -11.80 -0.43
C GLY A 69 -15.75 -12.26 -1.82
N ASN A 70 -16.64 -12.58 -2.75
CA ASN A 70 -16.33 -12.88 -4.15
C ASN A 70 -17.37 -12.24 -5.11
N GLU A 71 -17.94 -11.10 -4.74
CA GLU A 71 -18.98 -10.44 -5.51
C GLU A 71 -18.42 -9.83 -6.81
N LYS A 72 -19.09 -10.10 -7.93
CA LYS A 72 -18.74 -9.53 -9.23
C LYS A 72 -18.74 -8.00 -9.15
N GLY A 73 -17.65 -7.37 -9.60
CA GLY A 73 -17.49 -5.92 -9.61
C GLY A 73 -16.90 -5.33 -8.32
N TYR A 74 -16.68 -6.15 -7.29
CA TYR A 74 -16.07 -5.72 -6.02
C TYR A 74 -14.57 -5.99 -6.00
N VAL A 75 -13.80 -5.09 -5.38
CA VAL A 75 -12.41 -5.37 -5.01
C VAL A 75 -12.42 -6.30 -3.81
N ILE A 76 -11.96 -7.54 -4.01
CA ILE A 76 -11.94 -8.60 -2.98
C ILE A 76 -10.55 -8.83 -2.38
N GLY A 77 -9.55 -8.13 -2.90
CA GLY A 77 -8.19 -8.18 -2.38
C GLY A 77 -7.24 -7.29 -3.18
N MET A 78 -6.07 -7.07 -2.59
CA MET A 78 -4.94 -6.42 -3.25
C MET A 78 -3.73 -7.33 -3.20
N PHE A 79 -2.99 -7.37 -4.30
CA PHE A 79 -1.69 -8.02 -4.32
C PHE A 79 -0.68 -7.22 -3.51
N VAL A 80 0.19 -7.92 -2.78
CA VAL A 80 1.30 -7.30 -2.06
C VAL A 80 2.43 -7.03 -3.04
N CYS A 81 3.01 -5.83 -2.95
CA CYS A 81 4.24 -5.52 -3.65
C CYS A 81 5.45 -5.94 -2.82
N TYR A 82 6.35 -6.69 -3.45
CA TYR A 82 7.67 -7.02 -2.93
C TYR A 82 8.71 -6.39 -3.84
N PRO A 83 9.21 -5.18 -3.53
CA PRO A 83 10.34 -4.62 -4.27
C PRO A 83 11.55 -5.52 -4.09
N GLN A 84 12.50 -5.44 -5.04
CA GLN A 84 13.75 -6.15 -4.89
C GLN A 84 14.42 -5.73 -3.56
N PRO A 85 14.86 -6.66 -2.71
CA PRO A 85 15.50 -6.32 -1.44
C PRO A 85 16.65 -5.32 -1.66
N GLY A 86 16.63 -4.23 -0.91
CA GLY A 86 17.65 -3.17 -0.99
C GLY A 86 17.52 -2.18 -2.15
N SER A 87 16.56 -2.36 -3.05
CA SER A 87 16.39 -1.47 -4.21
C SER A 87 15.76 -0.12 -3.89
N ILE A 88 15.03 -0.01 -2.77
CA ILE A 88 14.32 1.20 -2.38
C ILE A 88 14.70 1.55 -0.94
N LYS A 89 15.43 2.65 -0.78
CA LYS A 89 15.79 3.23 0.51
C LYS A 89 14.95 4.48 0.74
N ILE A 90 14.33 4.53 1.91
CA ILE A 90 13.58 5.67 2.42
C ILE A 90 14.44 6.36 3.49
N HIS A 91 14.45 7.68 3.48
CA HIS A 91 15.17 8.52 4.43
C HIS A 91 14.27 9.00 5.57
N ASP A 92 14.89 9.41 6.68
CA ASP A 92 14.17 10.02 7.80
C ASP A 92 13.45 11.28 7.33
N ALA A 93 12.23 11.48 7.85
CA ALA A 93 11.31 12.56 7.49
C ALA A 93 10.88 12.61 6.00
N GLU A 94 11.23 11.60 5.21
CA GLU A 94 10.78 11.50 3.82
C GLU A 94 9.27 11.28 3.73
N ILE A 95 8.62 11.85 2.71
CA ILE A 95 7.18 11.76 2.52
C ILE A 95 6.87 10.72 1.44
N LEU A 96 6.27 9.61 1.85
CA LEU A 96 5.71 8.62 0.93
C LEU A 96 4.29 8.99 0.54
N THR A 97 4.02 9.04 -0.75
CA THR A 97 2.65 9.20 -1.26
C THR A 97 2.08 7.84 -1.60
N LEU A 98 1.05 7.44 -0.86
CA LEU A 98 0.23 6.29 -1.17
C LEU A 98 -0.95 6.73 -2.03
N GLU A 99 -1.14 6.06 -3.16
CA GLU A 99 -2.33 6.19 -4.00
C GLU A 99 -3.03 4.84 -4.16
N SER A 100 -4.32 4.80 -3.80
CA SER A 100 -5.24 3.71 -4.11
C SER A 100 -6.17 4.15 -5.21
N LYS A 101 -6.12 3.45 -6.35
CA LYS A 101 -6.92 3.74 -7.53
C LYS A 101 -7.57 2.45 -8.04
N TYR A 102 -8.88 2.32 -7.81
CA TYR A 102 -9.66 1.17 -8.27
C TYR A 102 -11.06 1.58 -8.65
N LYS A 103 -11.74 0.78 -9.48
CA LYS A 103 -13.17 0.95 -9.74
C LYS A 103 -13.91 -0.03 -8.86
N ASN A 104 -14.94 0.40 -8.13
CA ASN A 104 -15.81 -0.52 -7.39
C ASN A 104 -17.25 -0.15 -7.72
N GLU A 105 -18.07 -1.15 -8.05
CA GLU A 105 -19.47 -0.92 -8.41
C GLU A 105 -20.28 -0.34 -7.23
N PHE A 106 -19.83 -0.55 -5.98
CA PHE A 106 -20.44 0.03 -4.78
C PHE A 106 -19.41 0.53 -3.76
N HIS A 107 -19.78 1.53 -2.95
CA HIS A 107 -18.87 2.35 -2.13
C HIS A 107 -18.37 1.74 -0.82
N THR A 108 -18.61 0.46 -0.56
CA THR A 108 -18.33 -0.12 0.76
C THR A 108 -17.54 -1.42 0.66
N GLY A 109 -16.30 -1.41 1.15
CA GLY A 109 -15.61 -2.65 1.54
C GLY A 109 -14.12 -2.76 1.23
N ALA A 110 -13.56 -1.93 0.35
CA ALA A 110 -12.12 -2.02 0.08
C ALA A 110 -11.32 -1.56 1.32
N MET A 111 -10.44 -2.44 1.77
CA MET A 111 -9.59 -2.26 2.96
C MET A 111 -8.74 -0.99 2.80
N ARG A 112 -8.98 0.00 3.65
CA ARG A 112 -8.23 1.28 3.68
C ARG A 112 -7.02 1.26 4.61
N HIS A 113 -6.67 0.07 5.11
CA HIS A 113 -5.53 -0.14 5.97
C HIS A 113 -4.34 -0.60 5.17
N PHE A 114 -3.23 0.04 5.45
CA PHE A 114 -2.04 -0.04 4.64
C PHE A 114 -0.84 -0.20 5.55
N TYR A 115 0.07 -1.10 5.16
CA TYR A 115 1.26 -1.43 5.93
C TYR A 115 2.49 -1.32 5.03
N ILE A 116 3.49 -0.61 5.51
CA ILE A 116 4.82 -0.50 4.89
C ILE A 116 5.82 -1.04 5.91
N TYR A 117 6.56 -2.08 5.50
CA TYR A 117 7.59 -2.68 6.33
C TYR A 117 8.97 -2.24 5.85
N LEU A 118 9.73 -1.65 6.77
CA LEU A 118 11.08 -1.16 6.52
C LEU A 118 12.08 -1.98 7.33
N ALA A 119 13.17 -2.37 6.69
CA ALA A 119 14.35 -2.96 7.33
C ALA A 119 15.44 -1.89 7.43
N GLU A 120 16.01 -1.68 8.61
CA GLU A 120 17.11 -0.72 8.79
C GLU A 120 18.39 -1.22 8.11
N GLU A 121 18.60 -2.53 8.11
CA GLU A 121 19.74 -3.20 7.50
C GLU A 121 19.27 -4.31 6.55
N LEU A 122 19.98 -4.51 5.46
CA LEU A 122 19.76 -5.64 4.56
C LEU A 122 20.55 -6.86 5.04
N PRO A 123 20.03 -8.08 4.92
CA PRO A 123 20.85 -9.27 5.14
C PRO A 123 22.06 -9.24 4.21
N GLN A 124 23.25 -9.44 4.76
CA GLN A 124 24.51 -9.60 4.01
C GLN A 124 24.54 -10.90 3.19
#